data_AF-A0A3M1TYY5-F1
#
_entry.id   AF-A0A3M1TYY5-F1
#
_cell.length_a   1.000
_cell.length_b   1.000
_cell.length_c   1.000
_cell.angle_alpha   90.00
_cell.angle_beta   90.00
_cell.angle_gamma   90.00
#
_symmetry.space_group_name_H-M   'P 1'
#
loop_
_entity.id
_entity.type
_entity.pdbx_description
1 polymer ?
#
loop_
_entity_poly.entity_id
_entity_poly.type
_entity_poly.pdbx_seq_one_letter_code
_entity_poly.pdbx_strand_id
1 'polypeptide(L)'
;MTCRDVNERLSRFVEADLDAESREAVAAHLEACPACRRAHEALVLTLKGLGSLPREAAPADLAERIRRRAEAQPTSPGWHREALLAAAVALLALGTAVVGRSVLA
;
A
#
# COMPACT_ATOMS: atom_id res chain seq x y z
N MET A 1 -13.81 -21.88 7.95
CA MET A 1 -14.37 -20.53 8.13
C MET A 1 -15.90 -20.59 8.09
N THR A 2 -16.57 -19.60 8.67
CA THR A 2 -18.03 -19.49 8.67
C THR A 2 -18.56 -18.66 7.50
N CYS A 3 -19.88 -18.67 7.25
CA CYS A 3 -20.48 -17.77 6.27
C CYS A 3 -20.32 -16.28 6.64
N ARG A 4 -20.29 -15.96 7.94
CA ARG A 4 -20.02 -14.59 8.42
C ARG A 4 -18.60 -14.16 8.02
N ASP A 5 -17.62 -15.02 8.28
CA ASP A 5 -16.22 -14.80 7.93
C ASP A 5 -16.01 -14.49 6.45
N VAL A 6 -16.71 -15.22 5.57
CA VAL A 6 -16.62 -15.02 4.13
C VAL A 6 -17.27 -13.71 3.72
N ASN A 7 -18.50 -13.42 4.19
CA ASN A 7 -19.20 -12.19 3.85
C ASN A 7 -18.39 -10.93 4.23
N GLU A 8 -17.70 -10.94 5.37
CA GLU A 8 -16.84 -9.81 5.80
C GLU A 8 -15.58 -9.65 4.92
N ARG A 9 -15.14 -10.72 4.24
CA ARG A 9 -13.93 -10.74 3.40
C ARG A 9 -14.22 -10.65 1.90
N LEU A 10 -15.49 -10.72 1.47
CA LEU A 10 -15.87 -10.77 0.05
C LEU A 10 -15.37 -9.57 -0.76
N SER A 11 -15.46 -8.35 -0.25
CA SER A 11 -14.98 -7.16 -0.99
C SER A 11 -13.47 -7.23 -1.25
N ARG A 12 -12.68 -7.57 -0.22
CA ARG A 12 -11.22 -7.74 -0.37
C ARG A 12 -10.87 -8.90 -1.30
N PHE A 13 -11.66 -9.98 -1.25
CA PHE A 13 -11.49 -11.10 -2.17
C PHE A 13 -11.68 -10.67 -3.64
N VAL A 14 -12.68 -9.85 -3.93
CA VAL A 14 -12.91 -9.30 -5.29
C VAL A 14 -11.80 -8.33 -5.70
N GLU A 15 -11.29 -7.53 -4.77
CA GLU A 15 -10.21 -6.57 -4.99
C GLU A 15 -8.81 -7.21 -5.02
N ALA A 16 -8.72 -8.54 -4.84
CA ALA A 16 -7.47 -9.29 -4.69
C ALA A 16 -6.57 -8.78 -3.54
N ASP A 17 -7.19 -8.21 -2.50
CA ASP A 17 -6.55 -7.66 -1.29
C ASP A 17 -6.62 -8.64 -0.11
N LEU A 18 -6.36 -9.91 -0.39
CA LEU A 18 -6.22 -10.97 0.62
C LEU A 18 -4.88 -11.66 0.43
N ASP A 19 -4.29 -12.07 1.55
CA ASP A 19 -3.16 -13.00 1.53
C ASP A 19 -3.56 -14.36 0.92
N ALA A 20 -2.57 -15.15 0.54
CA ALA A 20 -2.80 -16.41 -0.18
C ALA A 20 -3.66 -17.41 0.62
N GLU A 21 -3.42 -17.54 1.92
CA GLU A 21 -4.15 -18.46 2.79
C GLU A 21 -5.61 -18.04 2.92
N SER A 22 -5.86 -16.76 3.22
CA SER A 22 -7.21 -16.20 3.30
C SER A 22 -7.97 -16.32 1.98
N ARG A 23 -7.28 -16.12 0.85
CA ARG A 23 -7.88 -16.23 -0.48
C ARG A 23 -8.30 -17.66 -0.79
N GLU A 24 -7.44 -18.65 -0.52
CA GLU A 24 -7.73 -20.06 -0.73
C GLU A 24 -8.89 -20.52 0.17
N ALA A 25 -8.88 -20.08 1.43
CA ALA A 25 -9.96 -20.34 2.36
C ALA A 25 -11.30 -19.83 1.80
N VAL A 26 -11.39 -18.55 1.43
CA VAL A 26 -12.62 -17.96 0.86
C VAL A 26 -13.06 -18.71 -0.40
N ALA A 27 -12.13 -19.03 -1.30
CA ALA A 27 -12.43 -19.76 -2.53
C ALA A 27 -13.03 -21.15 -2.24
N ALA A 28 -12.42 -21.92 -1.32
CA ALA A 28 -12.94 -23.24 -0.92
C ALA A 28 -14.36 -23.14 -0.32
N HIS A 29 -14.64 -22.09 0.45
CA HIS A 29 -15.99 -21.89 1.00
C HIS A 29 -17.01 -21.50 -0.08
N LEU A 30 -16.63 -20.66 -1.04
CA LEU A 30 -17.50 -20.31 -2.17
C LEU A 30 -17.85 -21.57 -2.97
N GLU A 31 -16.92 -22.51 -3.12
CA GLU A 31 -17.18 -23.80 -3.76
C GLU A 31 -18.15 -24.69 -2.99
N ALA A 32 -18.11 -24.67 -1.66
CA ALA A 32 -18.98 -25.50 -0.83
C ALA A 32 -20.35 -24.86 -0.51
N CYS A 33 -20.47 -23.53 -0.58
CA CYS A 33 -21.63 -22.79 -0.06
C CYS A 33 -22.36 -21.97 -1.14
N PRO A 34 -23.53 -22.43 -1.64
CA PRO A 34 -24.31 -21.69 -2.64
C PRO A 34 -24.82 -20.32 -2.18
N ALA A 35 -25.05 -20.13 -0.88
CA ALA A 35 -25.49 -18.84 -0.35
C ALA A 35 -24.38 -17.78 -0.47
N CYS A 36 -23.15 -18.14 -0.08
CA CYS A 36 -21.99 -17.25 -0.20
C CYS A 36 -21.60 -17.01 -1.66
N ARG A 37 -21.76 -18.01 -2.54
CA ARG A 37 -21.54 -17.85 -3.98
C ARG A 37 -22.48 -16.81 -4.60
N ARG A 38 -23.78 -16.86 -4.26
CA ARG A 38 -24.75 -15.84 -4.70
C ARG A 38 -24.42 -14.45 -4.18
N ALA A 39 -23.94 -14.33 -2.94
CA ALA A 39 -23.51 -13.05 -2.39
C ALA A 39 -22.30 -12.48 -3.14
N HIS A 40 -21.31 -13.32 -3.45
CA HIS A 40 -20.16 -12.95 -4.28
C HIS A 40 -20.59 -12.51 -5.69
N GLU A 41 -21.45 -13.27 -6.37
CA GLU A 41 -21.97 -12.92 -7.69
C GLU A 41 -22.73 -11.59 -7.68
N ALA A 42 -23.57 -11.34 -6.68
CA ALA A 42 -24.30 -10.08 -6.52
C ALA A 42 -23.34 -8.89 -6.34
N LEU A 43 -22.26 -9.06 -5.56
CA LEU A 43 -21.23 -8.05 -5.39
C LEU A 43 -20.51 -7.75 -6.71
N VAL A 44 -20.09 -8.78 -7.44
CA VAL A 44 -19.43 -8.65 -8.75
C VAL A 44 -20.34 -7.93 -9.76
N LEU A 45 -21.63 -8.28 -9.81
CA LEU A 45 -22.60 -7.61 -10.68
C LEU A 45 -22.77 -6.13 -10.31
N THR A 46 -22.82 -5.82 -9.02
CA THR A 46 -22.92 -4.43 -8.52
C THR A 46 -21.69 -3.61 -8.95
N LEU A 47 -20.49 -4.14 -8.74
CA LEU A 47 -19.24 -3.47 -9.12
C LEU A 47 -19.12 -3.29 -10.64
N LYS A 48 -19.53 -4.29 -11.42
CA LYS A 48 -19.59 -4.18 -12.89
C LYS A 48 -20.57 -3.10 -13.34
N GLY A 49 -21.74 -3.00 -12.68
CA GLY A 49 -22.71 -1.94 -12.93
C GLY A 49 -22.12 -0.55 -12.67
N LEU A 50 -21.46 -0.36 -11.53
CA LEU A 50 -20.77 0.89 -11.20
C LEU A 50 -19.66 1.22 -12.20
N GLY A 51 -18.87 0.23 -12.63
CA GLY A 51 -17.82 0.40 -13.63
C GLY A 51 -18.33 0.75 -15.04
N SER A 52 -19.61 0.51 -15.32
CA SER A 52 -20.25 0.83 -16.61
C SER A 52 -20.79 2.25 -16.71
N LEU A 53 -20.75 3.02 -15.61
CA LEU A 53 -21.21 4.40 -15.60
C LEU A 53 -20.39 5.26 -16.57
N PRO A 54 -21.01 6.27 -17.22
CA PRO A 54 -20.29 7.22 -18.05
C PRO A 54 -19.15 7.87 -17.30
N ARG A 55 -17.98 7.98 -17.95
CA ARG A 55 -16.84 8.67 -17.37
C ARG A 55 -17.03 10.17 -17.55
N GLU A 56 -17.21 10.87 -16.45
CA GLU A 56 -17.22 12.33 -16.44
C GLU A 56 -15.83 12.90 -16.74
N ALA A 57 -15.79 13.96 -17.54
CA ALA A 57 -14.56 14.65 -17.84
C ALA A 57 -14.04 15.36 -16.59
N ALA A 58 -12.76 15.15 -16.27
CA ALA A 58 -12.12 15.90 -15.19
C ALA A 58 -12.01 17.39 -15.58
N PRO A 59 -12.14 18.33 -14.62
CA PRO A 59 -11.86 19.73 -14.85
C PRO A 59 -10.44 19.94 -15.41
N ALA A 60 -10.29 20.85 -16.39
CA ALA A 60 -9.03 21.06 -17.11
C ALA A 60 -7.86 21.46 -16.18
N ASP A 61 -8.15 22.09 -15.05
CA ASP A 61 -7.18 22.56 -14.06
C ASP A 61 -6.88 21.53 -12.96
N LEU A 62 -7.58 20.38 -12.92
CA LEU A 62 -7.45 19.40 -11.83
C LEU A 62 -6.03 18.87 -11.70
N ALA A 63 -5.37 18.54 -12.81
CA ALA A 63 -4.01 18.02 -12.81
C ALA A 63 -3.00 19.03 -12.24
N GLU A 64 -3.16 20.31 -12.57
CA GLU A 64 -2.33 21.39 -12.04
C GLU A 64 -2.55 21.59 -10.54
N ARG A 65 -3.82 21.59 -10.10
CA ARG A 65 -4.17 21.69 -8.68
C ARG A 65 -3.61 20.54 -7.85
N ILE A 66 -3.64 19.32 -8.37
CA ILE A 66 -3.05 18.14 -7.70
C ILE A 66 -1.53 18.30 -7.57
N ARG A 67 -0.83 18.69 -8.65
CA ARG A 67 0.63 18.91 -8.62
C ARG A 67 1.02 19.93 -7.57
N ARG A 68 0.42 21.13 -7.59
CA ARG A 68 0.71 22.19 -6.61
C ARG A 68 0.52 21.71 -5.18
N ARG A 69 -0.52 20.91 -4.91
CA ARG A 69 -0.78 20.39 -3.57
C ARG A 69 0.18 19.26 -3.16
N ALA A 70 0.65 18.46 -4.11
CA ALA A 70 1.65 17.43 -3.86
C ALA A 70 3.02 18.05 -3.57
N GLU A 71 3.41 19.08 -4.31
CA GLU A 71 4.68 19.80 -4.13
C GLU A 71 4.72 20.63 -2.83
N ALA A 72 3.58 21.21 -2.43
CA ALA A 72 3.48 21.96 -1.19
C ALA A 72 3.51 21.08 0.07
N GLN A 73 3.38 19.75 -0.06
CA GLN A 73 3.49 18.84 1.06
C GLN A 73 4.96 18.44 1.26
N PRO A 74 5.57 18.73 2.43
CA PRO A 74 6.93 18.31 2.71
C PRO A 74 7.01 16.78 2.71
N THR A 75 7.81 16.22 1.79
CA THR A 75 7.92 14.77 1.58
C THR A 75 8.89 14.06 2.52
N SER A 76 9.53 14.75 3.46
CA SER A 76 10.20 14.12 4.59
C SER A 76 10.45 15.07 5.76
N PRO A 77 10.57 14.53 6.98
CA PRO A 77 11.09 15.31 8.10
C PRO A 77 12.57 15.63 7.85
N GLY A 78 12.90 16.93 7.74
CA GLY A 78 14.28 17.40 7.47
C GLY A 78 15.34 16.94 8.46
N TRP A 79 14.95 16.51 9.68
CA TRP A 79 15.87 16.00 10.70
C TRP A 79 16.59 14.71 10.31
N HIS A 80 16.00 13.87 9.44
CA HIS A 80 16.65 12.64 8.98
C HIS A 80 17.84 12.91 8.07
N ARG A 81 17.79 13.96 7.24
CA ARG A 81 18.88 14.30 6.31
C ARG A 81 20.10 14.82 7.05
N GLU A 82 19.89 15.68 8.04
CA GLU A 82 20.96 16.19 8.90
C GLU A 82 21.54 15.10 9.81
N ALA A 83 20.69 14.23 10.36
CA ALA A 83 21.15 13.11 11.17
C ALA A 83 22.01 12.11 10.38
N LEU A 84 21.65 11.82 9.12
CA LEU A 84 22.43 10.93 8.25
C LEU A 84 23.79 11.52 7.86
N LEU A 85 23.84 12.82 7.55
CA LEU A 85 25.10 13.51 7.26
C LEU A 85 26.02 13.57 8.48
N ALA A 86 25.46 13.90 9.65
CA ALA A 86 26.22 13.91 10.91
C ALA A 86 26.80 12.52 11.25
N ALA A 87 26.01 11.46 11.06
CA ALA A 87 26.48 10.08 11.26
C ALA A 87 27.60 9.68 10.29
N ALA A 88 27.50 10.04 9.01
CA ALA A 88 28.54 9.77 8.02
C ALA A 88 29.87 10.49 8.35
N VAL A 89 29.81 11.76 8.77
CA VAL A 89 30.98 12.53 9.21
C VAL A 89 31.61 11.92 10.47
N ALA A 90 30.80 11.49 11.44
CA ALA A 90 31.29 10.85 12.65
C ALA A 90 32.01 9.51 12.36
N LEU A 91 31.47 8.69 11.45
CA LEU A 91 32.09 7.43 11.03
C LEU A 91 33.43 7.65 10.31
N LEU A 92 33.52 8.68 9.44
CA LEU A 92 34.78 9.05 8.79
C LEU A 92 35.83 9.54 9.79
N ALA A 93 35.44 10.36 10.78
CA ALA A 93 36.34 10.83 11.83
C ALA A 93 36.81 9.70 12.77
N LEU A 94 35.95 8.73 13.07
CA LEU A 94 36.33 7.54 13.83
C LEU A 94 37.27 6.63 13.03
N GLY A 95 37.03 6.48 11.72
CA GLY A 95 37.90 5.70 10.83
C GLY A 95 39.32 6.28 10.71
N THR A 96 39.47 7.61 10.58
CA THR A 96 40.80 8.25 10.51
C THR A 96 41.55 8.17 11.84
N ALA A 97 40.85 8.24 12.98
CA ALA A 97 41.45 8.07 14.30
C ALA A 97 41.96 6.64 14.56
N VAL A 98 41.27 5.61 14.04
CA VAL A 98 41.70 4.21 14.12
C VAL A 98 42.93 3.97 13.25
N VAL A 99 42.94 4.45 12.01
CA VAL A 99 44.07 4.27 11.08
C VAL A 99 45.31 5.04 11.55
N GLY A 100 45.16 6.26 12.08
CA GLY A 100 46.28 7.03 12.63
C GLY A 100 46.95 6.36 13.84
N ARG A 101 46.17 5.64 14.66
CA ARG A 101 46.70 4.93 15.83
C ARG A 101 47.45 3.65 15.45
N SER A 102 47.14 3.03 14.31
CA SER A 102 47.84 1.84 13.79
C SER A 102 49.18 2.15 13.11
N VAL A 103 49.46 3.40 12.76
CA VAL A 103 50.73 3.81 12.10
C VAL A 103 51.78 4.30 13.10
N LEU A 104 51.38 4.57 14.34
CA LEU A 104 52.24 5.10 15.42
C LEU A 104 52.63 4.06 16.48
N ALA A 105 52.25 2.80 16.31
CA ALA A 105 52.64 1.65 17.15
C ALA A 105 53.55 0.71 16.36
#